data_AF-A0A7W3NG23-F1
#
_entry.id   AF-A0A7W3NG23-F1
#
_cell.length_a   1.000
_cell.length_b   1.000
_cell.length_c   1.000
_cell.angle_alpha   90.00
_cell.angle_beta   90.00
_cell.angle_gamma   90.00
#
_symmetry.space_group_name_H-M   'P 1'
#
loop_
_entity.id
_entity.type
_entity.pdbx_description
1 polymer ?
#
loop_
_entity_poly.entity_id
_entity_poly.type
_entity_poly.pdbx_seq_one_letter_code
_entity_poly.pdbx_strand_id
1 'polypeptide(L)'
;MKVGVSMHQYEYTWVRKTRGTLLDFCKELEPNGLNQQNRFAWQSVRNTLVHIADCYYAWLGSFVLLKTEKPLTPRKELHNFNFNKIKGRFEQVDSIVNEVYKLYGNQLNERIERKIPWREEPEIISITPNKLLMHTITHEFHHKGQIVSKLRMMGYEPPNTDILGTKD
;
A
#
# COMPACT_ATOMS: atom_id res chain seq x y z
N MET A 1 -22.62 24.04 3.41
CA MET A 1 -22.04 22.68 3.31
C MET A 1 -20.64 22.83 2.73
N LYS A 2 -19.57 22.55 3.49
CA LYS A 2 -18.22 22.53 2.87
C LYS A 2 -18.14 21.27 2.01
N VAL A 3 -18.19 21.43 0.69
CA VAL A 3 -17.83 20.36 -0.23
C VAL A 3 -16.32 20.18 -0.06
N GLY A 4 -15.92 19.22 0.79
CA GLY A 4 -14.51 18.89 0.95
C GLY A 4 -14.00 18.34 -0.38
N VAL A 5 -12.88 18.85 -0.88
CA VAL A 5 -12.18 18.26 -2.02
C VAL A 5 -11.62 16.91 -1.56
N SER A 6 -12.01 15.82 -2.22
CA SER A 6 -11.46 14.48 -2.00
C SER A 6 -10.43 14.15 -3.08
N MET A 7 -9.51 13.24 -2.76
CA MET A 7 -8.56 12.75 -3.75
C MET A 7 -9.32 12.02 -4.87
N HIS A 8 -9.10 12.42 -6.11
CA HIS A 8 -9.77 11.86 -7.27
C HIS A 8 -9.13 10.55 -7.71
N GLN A 9 -9.94 9.65 -8.27
CA GLN A 9 -9.48 8.36 -8.79
C GLN A 9 -8.38 8.50 -9.86
N TYR A 10 -8.39 9.61 -10.61
CA TYR A 10 -7.33 9.93 -11.56
C TYR A 10 -5.98 10.14 -10.88
N GLU A 11 -5.92 10.83 -9.73
CA GLU A 11 -4.66 11.09 -9.00
C GLU A 11 -4.03 9.79 -8.48
N TYR A 12 -4.88 8.79 -8.14
CA TYR A 12 -4.39 7.46 -7.78
C TYR A 12 -3.62 6.77 -8.92
N THR A 13 -3.86 7.14 -10.18
CA THR A 13 -3.11 6.58 -11.32
C THR A 13 -1.63 6.94 -11.26
N TRP A 14 -1.26 8.13 -10.75
CA TRP A 14 0.14 8.49 -10.54
C TRP A 14 0.78 7.62 -9.46
N VAL A 15 0.07 7.32 -8.37
CA VAL A 15 0.53 6.39 -7.34
C VAL A 15 0.82 5.01 -7.95
N ARG A 16 -0.11 4.48 -8.74
CA ARG A 16 0.06 3.19 -9.45
C ARG A 16 1.26 3.20 -10.39
N LYS A 17 1.42 4.26 -11.19
CA LYS A 17 2.56 4.43 -12.13
C LYS A 17 3.89 4.39 -11.36
N THR A 18 4.03 5.18 -10.30
CA THR A 18 5.28 5.20 -9.51
C THR A 18 5.56 3.90 -8.76
N ARG A 19 4.52 3.17 -8.34
CA ARG A 19 4.65 1.82 -7.77
C ARG A 19 5.11 0.83 -8.82
N GLY A 20 4.53 0.89 -10.01
CA GLY A 20 4.92 0.08 -11.17
C GLY A 20 6.40 0.22 -11.47
N THR A 21 6.90 1.46 -11.58
CA THR A 21 8.33 1.75 -11.77
C THR A 21 9.24 1.05 -10.75
N LEU A 22 8.86 1.07 -9.46
CA LEU A 22 9.63 0.40 -8.42
C LEU A 22 9.53 -1.14 -8.52
N LEU A 23 8.34 -1.67 -8.80
CA LEU A 23 8.14 -3.11 -8.96
C LEU A 23 8.90 -3.65 -10.17
N ASP A 24 8.90 -2.93 -11.29
CA ASP A 24 9.64 -3.30 -12.49
C ASP A 24 11.14 -3.35 -12.21
N PHE A 25 11.70 -2.37 -11.48
CA PHE A 25 13.09 -2.43 -11.03
C PHE A 25 13.35 -3.63 -10.10
N CYS A 26 12.45 -3.87 -9.15
CA CYS A 26 12.54 -4.99 -8.21
C CYS A 26 12.48 -6.38 -8.88
N LYS A 27 11.90 -6.47 -10.08
CA LYS A 27 11.81 -7.71 -10.86
C LYS A 27 13.19 -8.16 -11.37
N GLU A 28 14.05 -7.19 -11.68
CA GLU A 28 15.38 -7.41 -12.27
C GLU A 28 16.48 -7.60 -11.21
N LEU A 29 16.11 -7.64 -9.93
CA LEU A 29 17.06 -7.95 -8.86
C LEU A 29 17.53 -9.41 -8.97
N GLU A 30 18.76 -9.65 -8.53
CA GLU A 30 19.31 -11.00 -8.37
C GLU A 30 18.35 -11.91 -7.57
N PRO A 31 18.42 -13.26 -7.73
CA PRO A 31 17.43 -14.20 -7.18
C PRO A 31 17.09 -14.03 -5.69
N ASN A 32 18.03 -13.49 -4.90
CA ASN A 32 17.86 -13.22 -3.47
C ASN A 32 17.70 -11.74 -3.10
N GLY A 33 17.77 -10.81 -4.05
CA GLY A 33 17.75 -9.37 -3.79
C GLY A 33 16.50 -8.89 -3.06
N LEU A 34 15.32 -9.46 -3.37
CA LEU A 34 14.08 -9.17 -2.63
C LEU A 34 14.13 -9.63 -1.16
N ASN A 35 14.86 -10.72 -0.89
CA ASN A 35 14.85 -11.44 0.37
C ASN A 35 16.05 -11.09 1.25
N GLN A 36 17.03 -10.38 0.71
CA GLN A 36 18.25 -9.99 1.40
C GLN A 36 17.90 -9.23 2.69
N GLN A 37 18.36 -9.79 3.80
CA GLN A 37 18.09 -9.24 5.13
C GLN A 37 19.06 -8.09 5.43
N ASN A 38 18.54 -7.06 6.08
CA ASN A 38 19.30 -5.98 6.69
C ASN A 38 18.73 -5.68 8.09
N ARG A 39 19.46 -4.90 8.88
CA ARG A 39 19.06 -4.53 10.25
C ARG A 39 18.06 -3.37 10.31
N PHE A 40 17.47 -2.96 9.18
CA PHE A 40 16.68 -1.75 9.07
C PHE A 40 15.18 -2.04 8.82
N ALA A 41 14.32 -1.51 9.69
CA ALA A 41 12.86 -1.57 9.59
C ALA A 41 12.34 -3.00 9.28
N TRP A 42 11.63 -3.18 8.16
CA TRP A 42 11.03 -4.45 7.71
C TRP A 42 12.02 -5.52 7.23
N GLN A 43 13.33 -5.31 7.45
CA GLN A 43 14.43 -6.26 7.20
C GLN A 43 14.73 -6.55 5.72
N SER A 44 13.75 -6.59 4.82
CA SER A 44 13.98 -6.83 3.39
C SER A 44 13.03 -6.04 2.48
N VAL A 45 13.38 -5.96 1.19
CA VAL A 45 12.51 -5.34 0.17
C VAL A 45 11.18 -6.07 0.07
N ARG A 46 11.19 -7.42 0.01
CA ARG A 46 9.98 -8.26 0.02
C ARG A 46 9.06 -7.92 1.18
N ASN A 47 9.60 -7.96 2.40
CA ASN A 47 8.79 -7.74 3.60
C ASN A 47 8.21 -6.32 3.62
N THR A 48 8.98 -5.33 3.15
CA THR A 48 8.51 -3.95 3.04
C THR A 48 7.38 -3.83 2.01
N LEU A 49 7.49 -4.48 0.84
CA LEU A 49 6.45 -4.47 -0.20
C LEU A 49 5.16 -5.15 0.28
N VAL A 50 5.26 -6.29 0.95
CA VAL A 50 4.09 -6.98 1.53
C VAL A 50 3.43 -6.10 2.59
N HIS A 51 4.21 -5.44 3.45
CA HIS A 51 3.68 -4.52 4.46
C HIS A 51 2.93 -3.33 3.85
N ILE A 52 3.45 -2.74 2.76
CA ILE A 52 2.75 -1.68 2.03
C ILE A 52 1.38 -2.19 1.56
N ALA A 53 1.34 -3.36 0.91
CA ALA A 53 0.08 -3.93 0.44
C ALA A 53 -0.88 -4.20 1.61
N ASP A 54 -0.41 -4.83 2.68
CA ASP A 54 -1.22 -5.14 3.88
C ASP A 54 -1.87 -3.88 4.48
N CYS A 55 -1.23 -2.71 4.41
CA CYS A 55 -1.81 -1.44 4.85
C CYS A 55 -3.10 -1.09 4.07
N TYR A 56 -3.11 -1.29 2.76
CA TYR A 56 -4.31 -1.13 1.93
C TYR A 56 -5.38 -2.19 2.23
N TYR A 57 -5.00 -3.46 2.38
CA TYR A 57 -5.94 -4.51 2.74
C TYR A 57 -6.59 -4.25 4.10
N ALA A 58 -5.82 -3.73 5.06
CA ALA A 58 -6.32 -3.43 6.39
C ALA A 58 -7.29 -2.24 6.33
N TRP A 59 -6.82 -1.08 5.92
CA TRP A 59 -7.64 0.12 6.02
C TRP A 59 -8.75 0.20 4.98
N LEU A 60 -8.51 -0.25 3.75
CA LEU A 60 -9.52 -0.15 2.71
C LEU A 60 -10.30 -1.46 2.56
N GLY A 61 -9.60 -2.59 2.44
CA GLY A 61 -10.25 -3.90 2.25
C GLY A 61 -11.06 -4.34 3.47
N SER A 62 -10.49 -4.22 4.66
CA SER A 62 -11.11 -4.67 5.91
C SER A 62 -11.94 -3.57 6.55
N PHE A 63 -11.37 -2.39 6.87
CA PHE A 63 -12.11 -1.37 7.62
C PHE A 63 -13.21 -0.71 6.78
N VAL A 64 -12.88 -0.23 5.57
CA VAL A 64 -13.85 0.48 4.72
C VAL A 64 -14.84 -0.48 4.04
N LEU A 65 -14.35 -1.56 3.42
CA LEU A 65 -15.14 -2.48 2.59
C LEU A 65 -15.64 -3.74 3.31
N LEU A 66 -15.18 -4.04 4.53
CA LEU A 66 -15.58 -5.21 5.33
C LEU A 66 -15.39 -6.56 4.61
N LYS A 67 -14.39 -6.67 3.72
CA LYS A 67 -14.15 -7.90 2.91
C LYS A 67 -13.37 -8.99 3.63
N THR A 68 -12.69 -8.67 4.71
CA THR A 68 -11.86 -9.61 5.47
C THR A 68 -11.66 -9.10 6.89
N GLU A 69 -11.44 -10.00 7.84
CA GLU A 69 -11.00 -9.69 9.21
C GLU A 69 -9.52 -10.04 9.42
N LYS A 70 -8.86 -10.60 8.39
CA LYS A 70 -7.44 -11.02 8.43
C LYS A 70 -6.64 -10.34 7.30
N PRO A 71 -6.51 -9.01 7.30
CA PRO A 71 -5.85 -8.28 6.23
C PRO A 71 -4.32 -8.36 6.27
N LEU A 72 -3.74 -8.64 7.45
CA LEU A 72 -2.30 -8.63 7.68
C LEU A 72 -1.68 -10.00 7.41
N THR A 73 -0.58 -10.01 6.67
CA THR A 73 0.21 -11.22 6.40
C THR A 73 1.01 -11.59 7.66
N PRO A 74 0.86 -12.81 8.22
CA PRO A 74 1.65 -13.24 9.36
C PRO A 74 3.15 -13.26 9.04
N ARG A 75 3.99 -12.85 9.99
CA ARG A 75 5.47 -12.81 9.80
C ARG A 75 6.03 -14.17 9.34
N LYS A 76 5.50 -15.26 9.89
CA LYS A 76 5.89 -16.63 9.53
C LYS A 76 5.58 -16.99 8.08
N GLU A 77 4.70 -16.27 7.39
CA GLU A 77 4.30 -16.54 6.01
C GLU A 77 5.00 -15.65 4.98
N LEU A 78 5.75 -14.63 5.42
CA LEU A 78 6.44 -13.69 4.53
C LEU A 78 7.42 -14.40 3.57
N HIS A 79 8.02 -15.52 3.98
CA HIS A 79 8.93 -16.30 3.13
C HIS A 79 8.24 -16.91 1.91
N ASN A 80 6.92 -17.03 1.91
CA ASN A 80 6.14 -17.59 0.81
C ASN A 80 5.88 -16.59 -0.33
N PHE A 81 6.29 -15.33 -0.19
CA PHE A 81 6.07 -14.27 -1.17
C PHE A 81 7.26 -14.13 -2.12
N ASN A 82 7.08 -14.61 -3.35
CA ASN A 82 7.95 -14.28 -4.47
C ASN A 82 7.45 -13.01 -5.19
N PHE A 83 8.21 -12.54 -6.19
CA PHE A 83 7.85 -11.36 -6.96
C PHE A 83 6.42 -11.41 -7.53
N ASN A 84 6.03 -12.54 -8.14
CA ASN A 84 4.71 -12.70 -8.75
C ASN A 84 3.56 -12.58 -7.72
N LYS A 85 3.72 -13.15 -6.53
CA LYS A 85 2.74 -12.98 -5.45
C LYS A 85 2.65 -11.54 -4.94
N ILE A 86 3.78 -10.84 -4.86
CA ILE A 86 3.80 -9.41 -4.49
C ILE A 86 3.08 -8.57 -5.55
N LYS A 87 3.38 -8.80 -6.83
CA LYS A 87 2.70 -8.15 -7.94
C LYS A 87 1.19 -8.39 -7.89
N GLY A 88 0.76 -9.64 -7.73
CA GLY A 88 -0.66 -10.00 -7.62
C GLY A 88 -1.35 -9.36 -6.41
N ARG A 89 -0.65 -9.18 -5.28
CA ARG A 89 -1.18 -8.40 -4.15
C ARG A 89 -1.43 -6.94 -4.53
N PHE A 90 -0.56 -6.30 -5.29
CA PHE A 90 -0.78 -4.92 -5.70
C PHE A 90 -1.88 -4.76 -6.76
N GLU A 91 -2.10 -5.76 -7.61
CA GLU A 91 -3.28 -5.81 -8.50
C GLU A 91 -4.59 -5.89 -7.69
N GLN A 92 -4.59 -6.63 -6.59
CA GLN A 92 -5.72 -6.66 -5.65
C GLN A 92 -5.87 -5.34 -4.88
N VAL A 93 -4.77 -4.68 -4.50
CA VAL A 93 -4.80 -3.32 -3.93
C VAL A 93 -5.47 -2.33 -4.89
N ASP A 94 -5.11 -2.36 -6.17
CA ASP A 94 -5.73 -1.51 -7.19
C ASP A 94 -7.25 -1.74 -7.25
N SER A 95 -7.67 -3.01 -7.17
CA SER A 95 -9.08 -3.40 -7.17
C SER A 95 -9.83 -2.89 -5.93
N ILE A 96 -9.21 -3.02 -4.74
CA ILE A 96 -9.74 -2.49 -3.48
C ILE A 96 -9.95 -0.98 -3.55
N VAL A 97 -8.95 -0.24 -4.03
CA VAL A 97 -9.04 1.23 -4.15
C VAL A 97 -10.16 1.63 -5.11
N ASN A 98 -10.26 0.97 -6.26
CA ASN A 98 -11.36 1.21 -7.21
C ASN A 98 -12.74 0.90 -6.61
N GLU A 99 -12.85 -0.16 -5.79
CA GLU A 99 -14.10 -0.49 -5.10
C GLU A 99 -14.47 0.56 -4.05
N VAL A 100 -13.51 1.10 -3.30
CA VAL A 100 -13.75 2.23 -2.38
C VAL A 100 -14.30 3.44 -3.14
N TYR A 101 -13.70 3.80 -4.28
CA TYR A 101 -14.20 4.89 -5.13
C TYR A 101 -15.62 4.62 -5.64
N LYS A 102 -15.90 3.40 -6.10
CA LYS A 102 -17.22 3.02 -6.60
C LYS A 102 -18.29 3.04 -5.49
N LEU A 103 -17.95 2.57 -4.30
CA LEU A 103 -18.90 2.44 -3.20
C LEU A 103 -19.22 3.78 -2.54
N TYR A 104 -18.19 4.60 -2.27
CA TYR A 104 -18.38 5.86 -1.54
C TYR A 104 -18.53 7.06 -2.47
N GLY A 105 -17.90 7.10 -3.65
CA GLY A 105 -18.04 8.20 -4.61
C GLY A 105 -17.93 9.58 -3.97
N ASN A 106 -19.03 10.34 -3.99
CA ASN A 106 -19.11 11.69 -3.40
C ASN A 106 -19.11 11.71 -1.85
N GLN A 107 -19.31 10.56 -1.21
CA GLN A 107 -19.36 10.36 0.24
C GLN A 107 -18.00 10.01 0.86
N LEU A 108 -16.89 10.10 0.10
CA LEU A 108 -15.54 9.84 0.62
C LEU A 108 -15.18 10.70 1.84
N ASN A 109 -15.83 11.85 2.02
CA ASN A 109 -15.62 12.76 3.15
C ASN A 109 -16.65 12.58 4.29
N GLU A 110 -17.58 11.63 4.17
CA GLU A 110 -18.48 11.24 5.25
C GLU A 110 -17.76 10.29 6.21
N ARG A 111 -17.95 10.49 7.52
CA ARG A 111 -17.30 9.66 8.53
C ARG A 111 -17.99 8.30 8.61
N ILE A 112 -17.19 7.25 8.68
CA ILE A 112 -17.61 5.93 9.12
C ILE A 112 -17.15 5.71 10.56
N GLU A 113 -18.06 5.21 11.39
CA GLU A 113 -17.78 4.85 12.78
C GLU A 113 -17.94 3.35 12.95
N ARG A 114 -16.88 2.66 13.37
CA ARG A 114 -16.89 1.21 13.60
C ARG A 114 -15.64 0.75 14.36
N LYS A 115 -15.72 -0.49 14.87
CA LYS A 115 -14.57 -1.22 15.40
C LYS A 115 -13.59 -1.58 14.30
N ILE A 116 -12.31 -1.68 14.64
CA ILE A 116 -11.27 -2.18 13.71
C ILE A 116 -11.40 -3.71 13.59
N PRO A 117 -11.80 -4.26 12.41
CA PRO A 117 -12.20 -5.67 12.32
C PRO A 117 -11.09 -6.70 12.60
N TRP A 118 -9.84 -6.33 12.43
CA TRP A 118 -8.68 -7.22 12.63
C TRP A 118 -7.97 -7.02 13.98
N ARG A 119 -8.57 -6.26 14.90
CA ARG A 119 -8.06 -6.07 16.26
C ARG A 119 -9.02 -6.74 17.24
N GLU A 120 -8.46 -7.40 18.25
CA GLU A 120 -9.23 -8.04 19.32
C GLU A 120 -9.82 -7.00 20.28
N GLU A 121 -9.12 -5.87 20.48
CA GLU A 121 -9.61 -4.79 21.33
C GLU A 121 -10.70 -3.96 20.63
N PRO A 122 -11.76 -3.57 21.36
CA PRO A 122 -12.97 -2.97 20.78
C PRO A 122 -12.80 -1.48 20.45
N GLU A 123 -11.63 -1.05 19.96
CA GLU A 123 -11.38 0.34 19.58
C GLU A 123 -12.35 0.76 18.46
N ILE A 124 -13.33 1.58 18.80
CA ILE A 124 -14.23 2.24 17.85
C ILE A 124 -13.55 3.53 17.41
N ILE A 125 -13.38 3.69 16.09
CA ILE A 125 -12.85 4.92 15.52
C ILE A 125 -13.87 5.53 14.57
N SER A 126 -13.88 6.86 14.49
CA SER A 126 -14.68 7.65 13.55
C SER A 126 -13.76 8.39 12.57
N ILE A 127 -13.73 7.94 11.32
CA ILE A 127 -12.78 8.40 10.29
C ILE A 127 -13.41 8.41 8.91
N THR A 128 -12.96 9.28 8.00
CA THR A 128 -13.47 9.32 6.62
C THR A 128 -12.69 8.35 5.71
N PRO A 129 -13.35 7.71 4.73
CA PRO A 129 -12.65 6.91 3.71
C PRO A 129 -11.55 7.69 2.99
N ASN A 130 -11.76 8.99 2.71
CA ASN A 130 -10.74 9.85 2.09
C ASN A 130 -9.46 9.96 2.95
N LYS A 131 -9.60 10.07 4.28
CA LYS A 131 -8.43 10.12 5.17
C LYS A 131 -7.69 8.79 5.20
N LEU A 132 -8.41 7.67 5.10
CA LEU A 132 -7.79 6.34 5.01
C LEU A 132 -7.10 6.10 3.66
N LEU A 133 -7.68 6.54 2.55
CA LEU A 133 -7.02 6.57 1.24
C LEU A 133 -5.69 7.33 1.31
N MET A 134 -5.74 8.57 1.81
CA MET A 134 -4.55 9.41 2.00
C MET A 134 -3.51 8.74 2.92
N HIS A 135 -3.95 8.13 4.03
CA HIS A 135 -3.06 7.39 4.92
C HIS A 135 -2.34 6.25 4.18
N THR A 136 -3.07 5.41 3.45
CA THR A 136 -2.46 4.28 2.73
C THR A 136 -1.46 4.73 1.66
N ILE A 137 -1.74 5.82 0.95
CA ILE A 137 -0.86 6.36 -0.09
C ILE A 137 0.40 6.98 0.52
N THR A 138 0.24 7.86 1.52
CA THR A 138 1.39 8.47 2.20
C THR A 138 2.27 7.43 2.88
N HIS A 139 1.66 6.38 3.43
CA HIS A 139 2.35 5.23 4.00
C HIS A 139 3.11 4.41 2.93
N GLU A 140 2.53 4.24 1.75
CA GLU A 140 3.23 3.65 0.61
C GLU A 140 4.47 4.46 0.21
N PHE A 141 4.34 5.79 0.02
CA PHE A 141 5.49 6.63 -0.33
C PHE A 141 6.58 6.59 0.75
N HIS A 142 6.20 6.63 2.02
CA HIS A 142 7.13 6.49 3.14
C HIS A 142 7.97 5.20 3.03
N HIS A 143 7.32 4.06 2.81
CA HIS A 143 8.03 2.79 2.72
C HIS A 143 8.70 2.54 1.35
N LYS A 144 8.22 3.15 0.26
CA LYS A 144 8.95 3.18 -1.02
C LYS A 144 10.29 3.89 -0.85
N GLY A 145 10.33 5.02 -0.14
CA GLY A 145 11.58 5.68 0.23
C GLY A 145 12.51 4.74 1.00
N GLN A 146 11.99 4.00 1.97
CA GLN A 146 12.77 2.99 2.70
C GLN A 146 13.25 1.82 1.82
N ILE A 147 12.53 1.44 0.76
CA ILE A 147 12.96 0.42 -0.21
C ILE A 147 14.11 0.98 -1.05
N VAL A 148 13.96 2.20 -1.58
CA VAL A 148 15.01 2.87 -2.37
C VAL A 148 16.31 2.98 -1.58
N SER A 149 16.25 3.38 -0.30
CA SER A 149 17.45 3.43 0.55
C SER A 149 18.09 2.05 0.73
N LYS A 150 17.30 0.99 0.93
CA LYS A 150 17.83 -0.39 1.03
C LYS A 150 18.52 -0.83 -0.26
N LEU A 151 17.89 -0.58 -1.40
CA LEU A 151 18.44 -0.92 -2.71
C LEU A 151 19.78 -0.22 -2.95
N ARG A 152 19.88 1.07 -2.61
CA ARG A 152 21.15 1.82 -2.67
C ARG A 152 22.23 1.23 -1.76
N MET A 153 21.88 0.86 -0.52
CA MET A 153 22.81 0.20 0.41
C MET A 153 23.30 -1.17 -0.10
N MET A 154 22.52 -1.81 -0.98
CA MET A 154 22.87 -3.07 -1.63
C MET A 154 23.68 -2.86 -2.93
N GLY A 155 24.00 -1.62 -3.30
CA GLY A 155 24.76 -1.29 -4.50
C GLY A 155 23.92 -1.11 -5.77
N TYR A 156 22.59 -1.12 -5.66
CA TYR A 156 21.69 -0.88 -6.79
C TYR A 156 21.38 0.60 -6.99
N GLU A 157 21.07 0.99 -8.23
CA GLU A 157 20.65 2.34 -8.60
C GLU A 157 19.17 2.36 -9.01
N PRO A 158 18.22 2.40 -8.06
CA PRO A 158 16.80 2.43 -8.38
C PRO A 158 16.43 3.73 -9.12
N PRO A 159 15.45 3.67 -10.05
CA PRO A 159 14.98 4.82 -10.81
C PRO A 159 14.26 5.86 -9.92
N ASN A 160 13.93 7.01 -10.50
CA ASN A 160 13.04 7.98 -9.83
C ASN A 160 11.66 7.34 -9.59
N THR A 161 11.17 7.41 -8.35
CA THR A 161 9.88 6.84 -7.93
C THR A 161 8.90 7.90 -7.41
N ASP A 162 9.19 9.18 -7.65
CA ASP A 162 8.33 10.31 -7.32
C ASP A 162 7.24 10.51 -8.37
N ILE A 163 6.12 11.12 -7.96
CA ILE A 163 5.00 11.42 -8.86
C ILE A 163 5.40 12.33 -10.02
N LEU A 164 6.40 13.20 -9.81
CA LEU A 164 6.96 14.08 -10.85
C LEU A 164 7.60 13.30 -12.02
N GLY A 165 7.93 12.03 -11.80
CA GLY A 165 8.42 11.15 -12.86
C GLY A 165 7.30 10.50 -13.71
N THR A 166 6.03 10.76 -13.38
CA THR A 166 4.89 10.21 -14.13
C THR A 166 4.42 11.18 -15.22
N LYS A 167 3.88 10.65 -16.31
CA LYS A 167 3.19 11.45 -17.34
C LYS A 167 1.74 11.65 -16.93
N ASP A 168 1.17 12.79 -17.28
CA ASP A 168 -0.28 13.01 -17.30
C ASP A 168 -0.92 12.18 -18.41
#